data_AF-A0A377WAG2-F1
#
_entry.id   AF-A0A377WAG2-F1
#
_cell.length_a   1.000
_cell.length_b   1.000
_cell.length_c   1.000
_cell.angle_alpha   90.00
_cell.angle_beta   90.00
_cell.angle_gamma   90.00
#
_symmetry.space_group_name_H-M   'P 1'
#
loop_
_entity.id
_entity.type
_entity.pdbx_description
1 polymer ?
#
loop_
_entity_poly.entity_id
_entity_poly.type
_entity_poly.pdbx_seq_one_letter_code
_entity_poly.pdbx_strand_id
1 'polypeptide(L)'
;MVTEALRPYKNHLNMHFVSNVDGTHIAEVLKNVNPETTLFLVASKTFTTQETMTNAHSARDWFLATAGDDKHVAKHFAALSTNAKAVGEFGIDTANMFEFWDWVGGRYSLWSAIGLSIILSVGFDNFVGAAVRRACDG
;
A
#
# COMPACT_ATOMS: atom_id res chain seq x y z
N MET A 1 -7.89 -2.24 -10.02
CA MET A 1 -8.24 -3.21 -11.09
C MET A 1 -8.49 -4.60 -10.52
N VAL A 2 -7.48 -5.32 -10.00
CA VAL A 2 -7.66 -6.70 -9.52
C VAL A 2 -8.62 -6.81 -8.34
N THR A 3 -8.50 -5.94 -7.34
CA THR A 3 -9.42 -5.90 -6.18
C THR A 3 -10.87 -5.65 -6.59
N GLU A 4 -11.11 -4.81 -7.59
CA GLU A 4 -12.45 -4.59 -8.14
C GLU A 4 -12.97 -5.81 -8.92
N ALA A 5 -12.12 -6.43 -9.75
CA ALA A 5 -12.48 -7.63 -10.50
C ALA A 5 -12.77 -8.84 -9.58
N LEU A 6 -12.07 -8.92 -8.44
CA LEU A 6 -12.24 -9.97 -7.44
C LEU A 6 -13.11 -9.54 -6.26
N ARG A 7 -13.92 -8.48 -6.41
CA ARG A 7 -14.80 -7.97 -5.35
C ARG A 7 -15.70 -9.05 -4.71
N PRO A 8 -16.22 -10.06 -5.42
CA PRO A 8 -16.98 -11.15 -4.77
C PRO A 8 -16.18 -11.97 -3.75
N TYR A 9 -14.85 -11.95 -3.81
CA TYR A 9 -13.95 -12.66 -2.91
C TYR A 9 -13.42 -11.78 -1.78
N LYS A 10 -13.86 -10.52 -1.67
CA LYS A 10 -13.34 -9.60 -0.66
C LYS A 10 -13.71 -10.04 0.75
N ASN A 11 -12.85 -9.75 1.71
CA ASN A 11 -13.15 -9.82 3.13
C ASN A 11 -13.75 -8.50 3.64
N HIS A 12 -13.75 -8.29 4.96
CA HIS A 12 -14.33 -7.12 5.62
C HIS A 12 -13.54 -5.81 5.42
N LEU A 13 -12.31 -5.86 4.90
CA LEU A 13 -11.51 -4.66 4.69
C LEU A 13 -12.08 -3.79 3.57
N ASN A 14 -12.01 -2.47 3.79
CA ASN A 14 -12.35 -1.47 2.80
C ASN A 14 -11.07 -0.98 2.12
N MET A 15 -11.06 -1.05 0.79
CA MET A 15 -9.87 -0.74 -0.01
C MET A 15 -10.02 0.63 -0.63
N HIS A 16 -9.02 1.48 -0.46
CA HIS A 16 -8.92 2.80 -1.08
C HIS A 16 -7.59 2.89 -1.84
N PHE A 17 -7.60 3.50 -3.03
CA PHE A 17 -6.41 3.62 -3.88
C PHE A 17 -6.20 5.09 -4.23
N VAL A 18 -5.15 5.68 -3.66
CA VAL A 18 -4.72 7.06 -3.96
C VAL A 18 -3.52 7.02 -4.90
N SER A 19 -3.54 7.85 -5.94
CA SER A 19 -2.50 7.85 -6.99
C SER A 19 -2.26 9.22 -7.60
N ASN A 20 -3.34 9.96 -7.88
CA ASN A 20 -3.25 11.33 -8.39
C ASN A 20 -2.55 12.25 -7.37
N VAL A 21 -1.71 13.16 -7.87
CA VAL A 21 -1.00 14.16 -7.06
C VAL A 21 -1.90 15.33 -6.67
N ASP A 22 -3.02 15.52 -7.37
CA ASP A 22 -4.08 16.44 -6.93
C ASP A 22 -4.56 16.05 -5.53
N GLY A 23 -4.36 16.97 -4.58
CA GLY A 23 -4.69 16.78 -3.17
C GLY A 23 -6.16 16.45 -2.91
N THR A 24 -7.06 16.71 -3.86
CA THR A 24 -8.46 16.27 -3.80
C THR A 24 -8.57 14.77 -3.60
N HIS A 25 -7.73 13.98 -4.26
CA HIS A 25 -7.84 12.53 -4.23
C HIS A 25 -7.59 11.95 -2.83
N ILE A 26 -6.49 12.36 -2.18
CA ILE A 26 -6.20 11.93 -0.81
C ILE A 26 -7.20 12.54 0.17
N ALA A 27 -7.58 13.80 0.00
CA ALA A 27 -8.51 14.48 0.90
C ALA A 27 -9.89 13.80 0.93
N GLU A 28 -10.44 13.38 -0.22
CA GLU A 28 -11.71 12.66 -0.26
C GLU A 28 -11.65 11.27 0.39
N VAL A 29 -10.50 10.58 0.31
CA VAL A 29 -10.32 9.31 1.01
C VAL A 29 -10.24 9.53 2.52
N LEU A 30 -9.42 10.49 2.98
CA LEU A 30 -9.18 10.75 4.41
C LEU A 30 -10.43 11.23 5.17
N LYS A 31 -11.41 11.84 4.49
CA LYS A 31 -12.71 12.19 5.08
C LYS A 31 -13.55 10.98 5.47
N ASN A 32 -13.30 9.82 4.86
CA ASN A 32 -14.14 8.62 4.97
C ASN A 32 -13.52 7.50 5.81
N VAL A 33 -12.34 7.72 6.39
CA VAL A 33 -11.59 6.71 7.14
C VAL A 33 -11.21 7.21 8.54
N ASN A 34 -11.03 6.28 9.48
CA ASN A 34 -10.68 6.60 10.87
C ASN A 34 -9.17 6.36 11.09
N PRO A 35 -8.40 7.33 11.62
CA PRO A 35 -6.98 7.15 11.94
C PRO A 35 -6.68 5.90 12.79
N GLU A 36 -7.57 5.54 13.72
CA GLU A 36 -7.39 4.40 14.62
C GLU A 36 -7.52 3.03 13.93
N THR A 37 -8.15 2.98 12.75
CA THR A 37 -8.46 1.71 12.07
C THR A 37 -7.97 1.67 10.62
N THR A 38 -7.12 2.61 10.22
CA THR A 38 -6.61 2.72 8.84
C THR A 38 -5.17 2.27 8.75
N LEU A 39 -4.88 1.40 7.78
CA LEU A 39 -3.51 1.01 7.40
C LEU A 39 -3.19 1.61 6.03
N PHE A 40 -2.08 2.35 5.93
CA PHE A 40 -1.56 2.91 4.70
C PHE A 40 -0.44 2.03 4.13
N LEU A 41 -0.53 1.71 2.84
CA LEU A 41 0.53 1.05 2.09
C LEU A 41 1.19 2.05 1.15
N VAL A 42 2.46 2.39 1.40
CA VAL A 42 3.22 3.32 0.55
C VAL A 42 3.97 2.52 -0.52
N ALA A 43 3.44 2.54 -1.75
CA ALA A 43 3.96 1.75 -2.86
C ALA A 43 4.89 2.58 -3.75
N SER A 44 6.20 2.54 -3.48
CA SER A 44 7.20 3.20 -4.32
C SER A 44 8.53 2.47 -4.23
N LYS A 45 9.02 1.98 -5.37
CA LYS A 45 10.29 1.25 -5.46
C LYS A 45 11.45 2.05 -4.88
N THR A 46 11.60 3.29 -5.32
CA THR A 46 12.69 4.17 -4.85
C THR A 46 12.35 4.87 -3.54
N PHE A 47 11.07 4.89 -3.15
CA PHE A 47 10.56 5.67 -2.03
C PHE A 47 10.81 7.18 -2.15
N THR A 48 10.92 7.66 -3.40
CA THR A 48 11.21 9.06 -3.74
C THR A 48 10.29 9.60 -4.84
N THR A 49 9.35 8.79 -5.34
CA THR A 49 8.38 9.21 -6.36
C THR A 49 7.57 10.38 -5.83
N GLN A 50 7.67 11.54 -6.47
CA GLN A 50 7.14 12.81 -5.96
C GLN A 50 5.65 12.70 -5.63
N GLU A 51 4.84 12.23 -6.58
CA GLU A 51 3.39 12.13 -6.42
C GLU A 51 3.00 11.16 -5.29
N THR A 52 3.73 10.05 -5.14
CA THR A 52 3.48 9.08 -4.07
C THR A 52 3.89 9.62 -2.71
N MET A 53 5.06 10.25 -2.62
CA MET A 53 5.58 10.76 -1.35
C MET A 53 4.81 11.99 -0.87
N THR A 54 4.37 12.87 -1.76
CA THR A 54 3.47 13.98 -1.40
C THR A 54 2.17 13.47 -0.77
N ASN A 55 1.56 12.44 -1.35
CA ASN A 55 0.38 11.80 -0.77
C ASN A 55 0.68 11.07 0.55
N ALA A 56 1.81 10.36 0.64
CA ALA A 56 2.22 9.65 1.85
C ALA A 56 2.47 10.60 3.02
N HIS A 57 3.15 11.74 2.79
CA HIS A 57 3.34 12.77 3.80
C HIS A 57 2.01 13.41 4.22
N SER A 58 1.11 13.69 3.27
CA SER A 58 -0.23 14.21 3.59
C SER A 58 -1.03 13.25 4.49
N ALA A 59 -0.96 11.94 4.21
CA ALA A 59 -1.58 10.91 5.05
C ALA A 59 -0.93 10.81 6.44
N ARG A 60 0.41 10.90 6.52
CA ARG A 60 1.17 10.89 7.78
C ARG A 60 0.81 12.09 8.65
N ASP A 61 0.77 13.29 8.08
CA ASP A 61 0.43 14.52 8.80
C ASP A 61 -1.00 14.47 9.32
N TRP A 62 -1.95 14.01 8.49
CA TRP A 62 -3.33 13.77 8.91
C TRP A 62 -3.44 12.74 10.05
N PHE A 63 -2.70 11.64 9.97
CA PHE A 63 -2.69 10.61 10.99
C PHE A 63 -2.12 11.14 12.32
N LEU A 64 -0.99 11.84 12.27
CA LEU A 64 -0.33 12.39 13.45
C LEU A 64 -1.10 13.53 14.11
N ALA A 65 -1.93 14.26 13.36
CA ALA A 65 -2.86 15.23 13.94
C ALA A 65 -3.83 14.58 14.97
N THR A 66 -4.08 13.27 14.86
CA THR A 66 -4.89 12.50 15.82
C THR A 66 -4.02 11.64 16.75
N ALA A 67 -3.02 10.94 16.22
CA ALA A 67 -2.20 10.01 16.99
C ALA A 67 -1.17 10.69 17.92
N GLY A 68 -0.75 11.92 17.60
CA GLY A 68 0.10 12.79 18.42
C GLY A 68 1.58 12.40 18.55
N ASP A 69 1.93 11.13 18.39
CA ASP A 69 3.31 10.62 18.57
C ASP A 69 3.77 9.82 17.35
N ASP A 70 4.92 10.19 16.80
CA ASP A 70 5.56 9.57 15.64
C ASP A 70 5.77 8.06 15.78
N LYS A 71 5.90 7.53 17.00
CA LYS A 71 6.01 6.08 17.23
C LYS A 71 4.79 5.29 16.73
N HIS A 72 3.64 5.95 16.57
CA HIS A 72 2.42 5.31 16.08
C HIS A 72 2.42 5.10 14.56
N VAL A 73 3.28 5.80 13.80
CA VAL A 73 3.41 5.62 12.35
C VAL A 73 3.72 4.16 12.01
N ALA A 74 4.62 3.52 12.76
CA ALA A 74 5.01 2.11 12.56
C ALA A 74 3.84 1.10 12.66
N LYS A 75 2.71 1.47 13.28
CA LYS A 75 1.52 0.61 13.40
C LYS A 75 0.51 0.81 12.27
N HIS A 76 0.57 1.94 11.57
CA HIS A 76 -0.43 2.35 10.57
C HIS A 76 0.15 2.56 9.18
N PHE A 77 1.46 2.40 9.00
CA PHE A 77 2.13 2.54 7.72
C PHE A 77 3.04 1.33 7.44
N ALA A 78 2.94 0.80 6.23
CA ALA A 78 3.84 -0.21 5.68
C ALA A 78 4.34 0.24 4.30
N ALA A 79 5.51 -0.23 3.89
CA ALA A 79 6.15 0.18 2.64
C ALA A 79 6.29 -0.99 1.67
N LEU A 80 6.07 -0.73 0.39
CA LEU A 80 6.40 -1.65 -0.71
C LEU A 80 7.53 -0.98 -1.49
N SER A 81 8.78 -1.32 -1.14
CA SER A 81 9.96 -0.56 -1.55
C SER A 81 11.25 -1.37 -1.50
N THR A 82 12.32 -0.83 -2.08
CA THR A 82 13.71 -1.33 -1.92
C THR A 82 14.60 -0.37 -1.14
N ASN A 83 14.06 0.76 -0.64
CA ASN A 83 14.84 1.82 0.00
C ASN A 83 14.62 1.84 1.51
N ALA A 84 15.24 0.89 2.21
CA ALA A 84 15.12 0.75 3.67
C ALA A 84 15.45 2.04 4.44
N LYS A 85 16.43 2.80 3.96
CA LYS A 85 16.84 4.06 4.58
C LYS A 85 15.72 5.10 4.55
N ALA A 86 15.17 5.39 3.36
CA ALA A 86 14.09 6.38 3.23
C ALA A 86 12.79 5.93 3.92
N VAL A 87 12.51 4.62 3.93
CA VAL A 87 11.38 4.03 4.67
C VAL A 87 11.53 4.26 6.18
N GLY A 88 12.72 4.01 6.73
CA GLY A 88 13.01 4.28 8.14
C GLY A 88 12.95 5.77 8.48
N GLU A 89 13.49 6.64 7.62
CA GLU A 89 13.43 8.11 7.78
C GLU A 89 11.98 8.65 7.77
N PHE A 90 11.07 7.99 7.06
CA PHE A 90 9.64 8.32 7.08
C PHE A 90 8.96 7.94 8.41
N GLY A 91 9.52 7.01 9.17
CA GLY A 91 8.98 6.49 10.43
C GLY A 91 8.29 5.13 10.32
N ILE A 92 8.42 4.43 9.19
CA ILE A 92 7.95 3.04 9.04
C ILE A 92 8.99 2.09 9.63
N ASP A 93 8.55 1.11 10.42
CA ASP A 93 9.39 -0.01 10.83
C ASP A 93 9.82 -0.79 9.59
N THR A 94 11.12 -0.99 9.38
CA THR A 94 11.65 -1.71 8.21
C THR A 94 11.23 -3.18 8.21
N ALA A 95 10.81 -3.75 9.34
CA ALA A 95 10.14 -5.05 9.38
C ALA A 95 8.78 -5.06 8.64
N ASN A 96 8.16 -3.89 8.46
CA ASN A 96 6.94 -3.67 7.68
C ASN A 96 7.26 -3.15 6.25
N MET A 97 8.50 -3.34 5.78
CA MET A 97 8.89 -3.10 4.39
C MET A 97 8.87 -4.42 3.61
N PHE A 98 8.05 -4.47 2.57
CA PHE A 98 7.96 -5.61 1.68
C PHE A 98 8.72 -5.32 0.39
N GLU A 99 9.84 -6.04 0.23
CA GLU A 99 10.77 -5.82 -0.87
C GLU A 99 10.32 -6.48 -2.18
N PHE A 100 10.83 -5.93 -3.27
CA PHE A 100 10.78 -6.53 -4.61
C PHE A 100 12.02 -6.08 -5.39
N TRP A 101 12.26 -6.64 -6.57
CA TRP A 101 13.58 -6.51 -7.22
C TRP A 101 13.60 -5.62 -8.46
N ASP A 102 14.80 -5.29 -8.91
CA ASP A 102 15.01 -4.43 -10.07
C ASP A 102 14.46 -4.97 -11.38
N TRP A 103 14.46 -6.28 -11.53
CA TRP A 103 13.90 -6.99 -12.67
C TRP A 103 12.36 -7.00 -12.69
N VAL A 104 11.70 -6.58 -11.60
CA VAL A 104 10.24 -6.42 -11.56
C VAL A 104 9.86 -5.07 -12.18
N GLY A 105 9.48 -5.09 -13.45
CA GLY A 105 8.97 -3.91 -14.14
C GLY A 105 7.63 -3.45 -13.55
N GLY A 106 7.45 -2.13 -13.38
CA GLY A 106 6.28 -1.56 -12.68
C GLY A 106 4.92 -2.04 -13.20
N ARG A 107 4.74 -2.14 -14.53
CA ARG A 107 3.48 -2.62 -15.13
C ARG A 107 3.20 -4.13 -14.96
N TYR A 108 4.20 -4.88 -14.51
CA TYR A 108 4.11 -6.33 -14.23
C TYR A 108 4.25 -6.63 -12.73
N SER A 109 4.28 -5.59 -11.88
CA SER A 109 4.64 -5.70 -10.48
C SER A 109 3.54 -6.23 -9.58
N LEU A 110 2.29 -6.34 -10.03
CA LEU A 110 1.17 -6.74 -9.16
C LEU A 110 1.33 -8.13 -8.51
N TRP A 111 2.23 -8.97 -9.06
CA TRP A 111 2.56 -10.30 -8.55
C TRP A 111 3.72 -10.30 -7.54
N SER A 112 4.37 -9.15 -7.32
CA SER A 112 5.38 -8.96 -6.28
C SER A 112 4.74 -8.43 -5.00
N ALA A 113 5.55 -7.87 -4.08
CA ALA A 113 5.07 -7.14 -2.90
C ALA A 113 4.02 -6.05 -3.23
N ILE A 114 4.01 -5.48 -4.44
CA ILE A 114 2.96 -4.52 -4.87
C ILE A 114 1.55 -5.13 -4.79
N GLY A 115 1.44 -6.46 -4.90
CA GLY A 115 0.21 -7.22 -4.73
C GLY A 115 -0.33 -7.30 -3.30
N LEU A 116 0.35 -6.74 -2.28
CA LEU A 116 -0.08 -6.84 -0.89
C LEU A 116 -1.51 -6.32 -0.67
N SER A 117 -1.92 -5.26 -1.35
CA SER A 117 -3.30 -4.75 -1.30
C SER A 117 -4.33 -5.78 -1.79
N ILE A 118 -3.97 -6.61 -2.78
CA ILE A 118 -4.81 -7.70 -3.29
C ILE A 118 -4.90 -8.80 -2.23
N ILE A 119 -3.76 -9.21 -1.66
CA ILE A 119 -3.68 -10.22 -0.59
C ILE A 119 -4.54 -9.81 0.60
N LEU A 120 -4.44 -8.56 1.06
CA LEU A 120 -5.25 -8.05 2.16
C LEU A 120 -6.73 -8.04 1.81
N SER A 121 -7.10 -7.71 0.56
CA SER A 121 -8.50 -7.63 0.16
C SER A 121 -9.18 -8.99 0.05
N VAL A 122 -8.54 -9.97 -0.59
CA VAL A 122 -9.17 -11.26 -0.94
C VAL A 122 -8.56 -12.47 -0.22
N GLY A 123 -7.54 -12.28 0.59
CA GLY A 123 -6.79 -13.37 1.23
C GLY A 123 -5.69 -13.96 0.35
N PHE A 124 -4.69 -14.57 0.99
CA PHE A 124 -3.51 -15.10 0.32
C PHE A 124 -3.82 -16.26 -0.64
N ASP A 125 -4.73 -17.17 -0.26
CA ASP A 125 -5.10 -18.32 -1.10
C ASP A 125 -5.70 -17.89 -2.43
N ASN A 126 -6.58 -16.87 -2.42
CA ASN A 126 -7.17 -16.30 -3.62
C ASN A 126 -6.12 -15.60 -4.50
N PHE A 127 -5.13 -14.92 -3.89
CA PHE A 127 -4.02 -14.30 -4.62
C PHE A 127 -3.15 -15.36 -5.32
N VAL A 128 -2.76 -16.43 -4.61
CA VAL A 128 -1.98 -17.53 -5.19
C VAL A 128 -2.77 -18.25 -6.29
N GLY A 129 -4.04 -18.57 -6.06
CA GLY A 129 -4.90 -19.22 -7.04
C GLY A 129 -5.04 -18.41 -8.34
N ALA A 130 -5.13 -17.09 -8.23
CA ALA A 130 -5.18 -16.19 -9.39
C ALA A 130 -3.86 -16.12 -10.17
N ALA A 131 -2.72 -16.24 -9.48
CA ALA A 131 -1.39 -16.24 -10.10
C ALA A 131 -1.05 -17.57 -10.78
N VAL A 132 -1.36 -18.70 -10.14
CA VAL A 132 -0.90 -20.04 -10.54
C VAL A 132 -1.74 -20.65 -11.67
N ARG A 133 -3.06 -20.36 -11.76
CA ARG A 133 -3.90 -20.93 -12.84
C ARG A 133 -3.42 -20.56 -14.24
N ARG A 134 -2.75 -19.41 -14.41
CA ARG A 134 -2.17 -19.03 -15.72
C ARG A 134 -0.91 -19.78 -16.12
N ALA A 135 -0.21 -20.42 -15.18
CA ALA A 135 1.06 -21.09 -15.46
C ALA A 135 0.88 -22.58 -15.84
N CYS A 136 -0.26 -23.18 -15.52
CA CYS A 136 -0.54 -24.60 -15.79
C CYS A 136 -1.53 -24.84 -16.95
N ASP A 137 -2.18 -23.80 -17.45
CA ASP A 137 -3.12 -23.87 -18.58
C ASP A 137 -2.47 -23.51 -19.94
N GLY A 138 -1.14 -23.68 -20.05
CA GLY A 138 -0.35 -23.40 -21.26
C GLY A 138 0.57 -24.54 -21.66
#